data_AF-A0A022LHV0-F1
#
_entry.id   AF-A0A022LHV0-F1
#
_cell.length_a   1.000
_cell.length_b   1.000
_cell.length_c   1.000
_cell.angle_alpha   90.00
_cell.angle_beta   90.00
_cell.angle_gamma   90.00
#
_symmetry.space_group_name_H-M   'P 1'
#
loop_
_entity.id
_entity.type
_entity.pdbx_description
1 polymer ?
#
loop_
_entity_poly.entity_id
_entity_poly.type
_entity_poly.pdbx_seq_one_letter_code
_entity_poly.pdbx_strand_id
1 'polypeptide(L)'
;MTGDRPRDEAPRATAPGGLGDLTPTVQAYLMAAHHLEAAGQSVTPGALADRLGASPSSVTEGVRKLAATGLARHRPYAPVELTDAGRSFAVAMVRRHRILETFLARCLDYPWDEVHAEADALEHVVSDRFVDALDGFLDHPRRDPHGDPIPTRDGHLDHLPDIPLDRVPEGGAGVVTRVSDRDNSVLRHLAEIGLRPDSPVEVVSRQIELGIITVALHGRAIPVGTPVAAAVRVRVPSGDDSADDADDGAGGDVRTSSPG
;
A
#
# COMPACT_ATOMS: atom_id res chain seq x y z
N MET A 1 20.52 -20.15 -56.29
CA MET A 1 19.95 -20.82 -55.09
C MET A 1 20.81 -20.44 -53.89
N THR A 2 20.58 -19.26 -53.33
CA THR A 2 21.19 -18.80 -52.08
C THR A 2 20.25 -19.22 -50.96
N GLY A 3 20.64 -20.23 -50.20
CA GLY A 3 19.89 -20.74 -49.07
C GLY A 3 19.81 -19.70 -47.96
N ASP A 4 18.59 -19.26 -47.69
CA ASP A 4 18.24 -18.47 -46.52
C ASP A 4 18.40 -19.36 -45.28
N ARG A 5 19.37 -19.04 -44.42
CA ARG A 5 19.53 -19.73 -43.14
C ARG A 5 18.46 -19.17 -42.20
N PRO A 6 17.65 -20.01 -41.53
CA PRO A 6 16.69 -19.51 -40.56
C PRO A 6 17.45 -18.76 -39.46
N ARG A 7 16.99 -17.53 -39.20
CA ARG A 7 17.51 -16.71 -38.10
C ARG A 7 17.32 -17.49 -36.81
N ASP A 8 18.41 -17.60 -36.06
CA ASP A 8 18.51 -18.15 -34.72
C ASP A 8 17.42 -17.50 -33.84
N GLU A 9 16.32 -18.22 -33.63
CA GLU A 9 15.22 -17.77 -32.78
C GLU A 9 15.73 -17.91 -31.35
N ALA A 10 16.07 -16.78 -30.72
CA ALA A 10 16.53 -16.75 -29.34
C ALA A 10 15.58 -17.57 -28.46
N PRO A 11 16.09 -18.40 -27.54
CA PRO A 11 15.25 -19.23 -26.69
C PRO A 11 14.22 -18.34 -26.00
N ARG A 12 12.93 -18.59 -26.25
CA ARG A 12 11.84 -17.93 -25.51
C ARG A 12 12.08 -18.25 -24.04
N ALA A 13 12.47 -17.23 -23.26
CA ALA A 13 12.58 -17.37 -21.82
C ALA A 13 11.25 -17.94 -21.32
N THR A 14 11.30 -19.07 -20.63
CA THR A 14 10.12 -19.65 -19.99
C THR A 14 9.54 -18.59 -19.07
N ALA A 15 8.28 -18.23 -19.29
CA ALA A 15 7.62 -17.24 -18.44
C ALA A 15 7.67 -17.73 -16.99
N PRO A 16 8.02 -16.86 -16.02
CA PRO A 16 8.07 -17.25 -14.62
C PRO A 16 6.71 -17.78 -14.15
N GLY A 17 6.71 -18.89 -13.41
CA GLY A 17 5.49 -19.55 -12.92
C GLY A 17 5.02 -19.00 -11.56
N GLY A 18 5.91 -18.37 -10.79
CA GLY A 18 5.60 -17.74 -9.51
C GLY A 18 6.67 -16.75 -9.06
N LEU A 19 6.44 -16.07 -7.93
CA LEU A 19 7.39 -15.09 -7.37
C LEU A 19 8.74 -15.73 -7.02
N GLY A 20 8.72 -16.99 -6.57
CA GLY A 20 9.93 -17.76 -6.25
C GLY A 20 10.87 -18.01 -7.43
N ASP A 21 10.38 -17.87 -8.67
CA ASP A 21 11.20 -18.00 -9.88
C ASP A 21 11.95 -16.70 -10.22
N LEU A 22 11.58 -15.58 -9.56
CA LEU A 22 12.16 -14.26 -9.78
C LEU A 22 13.28 -14.00 -8.79
N THR A 23 14.41 -13.49 -9.29
CA THR A 23 15.48 -13.00 -8.40
C THR A 23 14.98 -11.84 -7.53
N PRO A 24 15.52 -11.65 -6.31
CA PRO A 24 15.21 -10.49 -5.46
C PRO A 24 15.32 -9.14 -6.18
N THR A 25 16.34 -8.97 -7.02
CA THR A 25 16.49 -7.76 -7.85
C THR A 25 15.30 -7.54 -8.77
N VAL A 26 14.80 -8.58 -9.44
CA VAL A 26 13.63 -8.45 -10.32
C VAL A 26 12.37 -8.10 -9.52
N GLN A 27 12.18 -8.73 -8.36
CA GLN A 27 11.06 -8.45 -7.46
C GLN A 27 11.08 -6.99 -6.97
N ALA A 28 12.23 -6.49 -6.50
CA ALA A 28 12.39 -5.11 -6.04
C ALA A 28 12.09 -4.09 -7.14
N TYR A 29 12.57 -4.34 -8.37
CA TYR A 29 12.31 -3.44 -9.50
C TYR A 29 10.84 -3.45 -9.94
N LEU A 30 10.17 -4.60 -9.90
CA LEU A 30 8.73 -4.69 -10.15
C LEU A 30 7.94 -3.85 -9.14
N MET A 31 8.23 -4.01 -7.85
CA MET A 31 7.56 -3.27 -6.80
C MET A 31 7.83 -1.76 -6.91
N ALA A 32 9.09 -1.37 -7.17
CA ALA A 32 9.44 0.03 -7.38
C ALA A 32 8.73 0.66 -8.58
N ALA A 33 8.69 -0.03 -9.73
CA ALA A 33 7.97 0.42 -10.91
C ALA A 33 6.46 0.57 -10.64
N HIS A 34 5.86 -0.41 -9.97
CA HIS A 34 4.44 -0.37 -9.63
C HIS A 34 4.09 0.79 -8.69
N HIS A 35 4.93 1.06 -7.69
CA HIS A 35 4.74 2.21 -6.79
C HIS A 35 4.83 3.56 -7.53
N LEU A 36 5.73 3.68 -8.51
CA LEU A 36 5.82 4.87 -9.36
C LEU A 36 4.57 5.03 -10.24
N GLU A 37 4.11 3.95 -10.89
CA GLU A 37 2.86 3.96 -11.69
C GLU A 37 1.64 4.35 -10.82
N ALA A 38 1.50 3.78 -9.63
CA ALA A 38 0.42 4.07 -8.69
C ALA A 38 0.43 5.53 -8.20
N ALA A 39 1.60 6.15 -8.15
CA ALA A 39 1.76 7.58 -7.83
C ALA A 39 1.52 8.50 -9.05
N GLY A 40 1.17 7.96 -10.22
CA GLY A 40 1.02 8.71 -11.47
C GLY A 40 2.34 9.23 -12.03
N GLN A 41 3.48 8.66 -11.60
CA GLN A 41 4.81 9.08 -12.02
C GLN A 41 5.29 8.23 -13.19
N SER A 42 6.08 8.84 -14.09
CA SER A 42 6.75 8.10 -15.16
C SER A 42 7.85 7.21 -14.58
N VAL A 43 7.81 5.91 -14.88
CA VAL A 43 8.84 4.95 -14.46
C VAL A 43 10.09 5.13 -15.30
N THR A 44 10.93 6.09 -14.95
CA THR A 44 12.20 6.33 -15.63
C THR A 44 13.34 5.60 -14.92
N PRO A 45 14.46 5.30 -15.60
CA PRO A 45 15.65 4.78 -14.94
C PRO A 45 16.13 5.65 -13.77
N GLY A 46 16.03 6.99 -13.88
CA GLY A 46 16.34 7.90 -12.79
C GLY A 46 15.42 7.72 -11.58
N ALA A 47 14.10 7.68 -11.80
CA ALA A 47 13.14 7.46 -10.73
C ALA A 47 13.30 6.09 -10.04
N LEU A 48 13.66 5.05 -10.80
CA LEU A 48 14.00 3.73 -10.25
C LEU A 48 15.29 3.79 -9.42
N ALA A 49 16.32 4.51 -9.89
CA ALA A 49 17.57 4.68 -9.16
C ALA A 49 17.33 5.36 -7.81
N ASP A 50 16.58 6.46 -7.82
CA ASP A 50 16.26 7.23 -6.61
C ASP A 50 15.45 6.39 -5.62
N ARG A 51 14.43 5.67 -6.10
CA ARG A 51 13.56 4.85 -5.24
C ARG A 51 14.28 3.64 -4.64
N LEU A 52 15.17 3.00 -5.39
CA LEU A 52 15.88 1.79 -4.95
C LEU A 52 17.23 2.08 -4.30
N GLY A 53 17.68 3.35 -4.26
CA GLY A 53 19.05 3.69 -3.86
C GLY A 53 20.11 3.02 -4.74
N ALA A 54 19.78 2.72 -6.00
CA ALA A 54 20.59 1.91 -6.90
C ALA A 54 21.44 2.78 -7.84
N SER A 55 22.64 2.30 -8.19
CA SER A 55 23.47 2.99 -9.18
C SER A 55 22.83 2.97 -10.59
N PRO A 56 23.12 3.94 -11.47
CA PRO A 56 22.61 3.95 -12.84
C PRO A 56 22.94 2.67 -13.64
N SER A 57 24.12 2.08 -13.39
CA SER A 57 24.51 0.80 -13.99
C SER A 57 23.63 -0.35 -13.49
N SER A 58 23.36 -0.42 -12.18
CA SER A 58 22.48 -1.43 -11.58
C SER A 58 21.05 -1.32 -12.15
N VAL A 59 20.55 -0.09 -12.32
CA VAL A 59 19.24 0.14 -12.93
C VAL A 59 19.18 -0.32 -14.37
N THR A 60 20.20 -0.02 -15.15
CA THR A 60 20.27 -0.47 -16.55
C THR A 60 20.23 -2.00 -16.64
N GLU A 61 20.95 -2.70 -15.78
CA GLU A 61 20.92 -4.17 -15.71
C GLU A 61 19.57 -4.70 -15.22
N GLY A 62 18.97 -4.10 -14.19
CA GLY A 62 17.66 -4.49 -13.65
C GLY A 62 16.54 -4.34 -14.69
N VAL A 63 16.50 -3.20 -15.38
CA VAL A 63 15.53 -2.95 -16.46
C VAL A 63 15.74 -3.91 -17.62
N ARG A 64 16.99 -4.23 -17.98
CA ARG A 64 17.28 -5.25 -19.02
C ARG A 64 16.77 -6.62 -18.61
N LYS A 65 16.95 -7.03 -17.34
CA LYS A 65 16.42 -8.29 -16.81
C LYS A 65 14.90 -8.34 -16.88
N LEU A 66 14.20 -7.27 -16.46
CA LEU A 66 12.75 -7.18 -16.57
C LEU A 66 12.26 -7.34 -18.02
N ALA A 67 12.95 -6.71 -18.98
CA ALA A 67 12.61 -6.83 -20.39
C ALA A 67 12.88 -8.23 -20.94
N ALA A 68 14.01 -8.83 -20.57
CA ALA A 68 14.39 -10.18 -21.00
C ALA A 68 13.44 -11.27 -20.47
N THR A 69 12.84 -11.07 -19.29
CA THR A 69 11.83 -11.98 -18.72
C THR A 69 10.40 -11.65 -19.16
N GLY A 70 10.22 -10.68 -20.06
CA GLY A 70 8.91 -10.28 -20.57
C GLY A 70 8.02 -9.57 -19.54
N LEU A 71 8.58 -9.10 -18.42
CA LEU A 71 7.85 -8.46 -17.34
C LEU A 71 7.70 -6.95 -17.54
N ALA A 72 8.59 -6.33 -18.31
CA ALA A 72 8.49 -4.94 -18.71
C ALA A 72 8.83 -4.73 -20.19
N ARG A 73 8.40 -3.60 -20.75
CA ARG A 73 8.85 -3.06 -22.03
C ARG A 73 9.65 -1.80 -21.78
N HIS A 74 10.80 -1.68 -22.42
CA HIS A 74 11.62 -0.47 -22.35
C HIS A 74 12.26 -0.21 -23.70
N ARG A 75 12.13 1.03 -24.18
CA ARG A 75 12.80 1.53 -25.38
C ARG A 75 13.78 2.62 -24.97
N PRO A 76 14.87 2.86 -25.73
CA PRO A 76 15.79 3.96 -25.44
C PRO A 76 15.05 5.29 -25.24
N TYR A 77 15.38 6.00 -24.17
CA TYR A 77 14.80 7.29 -23.78
C TYR A 77 13.29 7.27 -23.45
N ALA A 78 12.68 6.09 -23.35
CA ALA A 78 11.29 5.94 -22.95
C ALA A 78 11.16 5.48 -21.49
N PRO A 79 10.03 5.75 -20.82
CA PRO A 79 9.71 5.10 -19.56
C PRO A 79 9.69 3.57 -19.69
N VAL A 80 9.96 2.90 -18.57
CA VAL A 80 9.76 1.46 -18.41
C VAL A 80 8.26 1.22 -18.21
N GLU A 81 7.66 0.36 -19.02
CA GLU A 81 6.24 0.03 -18.90
C GLU A 81 6.11 -1.40 -18.40
N LEU A 82 5.45 -1.61 -17.26
CA LEU A 82 5.12 -2.96 -16.81
C LEU A 82 4.12 -3.61 -17.77
N THR A 83 4.40 -4.86 -18.14
CA THR A 83 3.41 -5.74 -18.79
C THR A 83 2.35 -6.18 -17.77
N ASP A 84 1.26 -6.79 -18.23
CA ASP A 84 0.23 -7.31 -17.32
C ASP A 84 0.79 -8.38 -16.37
N ALA A 85 1.67 -9.24 -16.87
CA ALA A 85 2.40 -10.20 -16.04
C ALA A 85 3.29 -9.49 -15.00
N GLY A 86 4.04 -8.46 -15.41
CA GLY A 86 4.85 -7.63 -14.51
C GLY A 86 4.02 -6.95 -13.42
N ARG A 87 2.87 -6.35 -13.78
CA ARG A 87 1.93 -5.76 -12.81
C ARG A 87 1.42 -6.81 -11.84
N SER A 88 1.03 -7.99 -12.33
CA SER A 88 0.55 -9.09 -11.48
C SER A 88 1.60 -9.52 -10.45
N PHE A 89 2.86 -9.66 -10.85
CA PHE A 89 3.94 -10.00 -9.91
C PHE A 89 4.24 -8.86 -8.94
N ALA A 90 4.20 -7.60 -9.40
CA ALA A 90 4.40 -6.45 -8.52
C ALA A 90 3.31 -6.37 -7.44
N VAL A 91 2.04 -6.57 -7.82
CA VAL A 91 0.91 -6.61 -6.88
C VAL A 91 1.03 -7.78 -5.90
N ALA A 92 1.48 -8.95 -6.37
CA ALA A 92 1.74 -10.10 -5.49
C ALA A 92 2.86 -9.82 -4.48
N MET A 93 3.91 -9.08 -4.88
CA MET A 93 4.95 -8.61 -3.96
C MET A 93 4.40 -7.61 -2.93
N VAL A 94 3.58 -6.64 -3.34
CA VAL A 94 2.92 -5.71 -2.41
C VAL A 94 2.05 -6.46 -1.39
N ARG A 95 1.29 -7.46 -1.84
CA ARG A 95 0.50 -8.33 -0.95
C ARG A 95 1.40 -9.05 0.06
N ARG A 96 2.50 -9.64 -0.40
CA ARG A 96 3.47 -10.32 0.47
C ARG A 96 4.05 -9.37 1.52
N HIS A 97 4.52 -8.21 1.11
CA HIS A 97 5.07 -7.18 2.00
C HIS A 97 4.09 -6.85 3.12
N ARG A 98 2.85 -6.49 2.75
CA ARG A 98 1.83 -6.07 3.71
C ARG A 98 1.36 -7.16 4.67
N ILE A 99 1.34 -8.42 4.23
CA ILE A 99 1.05 -9.57 5.11
C ILE A 99 2.18 -9.72 6.14
N LEU A 100 3.45 -9.60 5.71
CA LEU A 100 4.60 -9.65 6.61
C LEU A 100 4.56 -8.51 7.63
N GLU A 101 4.34 -7.27 7.20
CA GLU A 101 4.19 -6.13 8.11
C GLU A 101 3.07 -6.37 9.13
N THR A 102 1.93 -6.88 8.67
CA THR A 102 0.79 -7.18 9.54
C THR A 102 1.14 -8.24 10.59
N PHE A 103 1.84 -9.30 10.19
CA PHE A 103 2.30 -10.34 11.12
C PHE A 103 3.30 -9.79 12.13
N LEU A 104 4.34 -9.09 11.66
CA LEU A 104 5.40 -8.52 12.49
C LEU A 104 4.82 -7.55 13.53
N ALA A 105 3.94 -6.64 13.10
CA ALA A 105 3.31 -5.67 14.01
C ALA A 105 2.35 -6.34 15.00
N ARG A 106 1.42 -7.19 14.54
CA ARG A 106 0.36 -7.74 15.42
C ARG A 106 0.83 -8.85 16.34
N CYS A 107 1.81 -9.64 15.91
CA CYS A 107 2.18 -10.88 16.61
C CYS A 107 3.53 -10.77 17.31
N LEU A 108 4.44 -9.93 16.81
CA LEU A 108 5.79 -9.77 17.36
C LEU A 108 6.03 -8.38 17.97
N ASP A 109 5.02 -7.51 17.97
CA ASP A 109 5.08 -6.16 18.55
C ASP A 109 6.20 -5.30 17.94
N TYR A 110 6.48 -5.49 16.64
CA TYR A 110 7.41 -4.63 15.93
C TYR A 110 6.91 -3.17 15.94
N PRO A 111 7.80 -2.19 16.23
CA PRO A 111 7.42 -0.79 16.22
C PRO A 111 6.88 -0.37 14.85
N TRP A 112 5.89 0.50 14.87
CA TRP A 112 5.19 0.98 13.68
C TRP A 112 6.13 1.68 12.68
N ASP A 113 7.21 2.29 13.17
CA ASP A 113 8.23 2.96 12.36
C ASP A 113 9.41 2.05 11.95
N GLU A 114 9.43 0.79 12.42
CA GLU A 114 10.50 -0.18 12.12
C GLU A 114 9.98 -1.39 11.31
N VAL A 115 8.68 -1.68 11.37
CA VAL A 115 8.07 -2.86 10.76
C VAL A 115 8.33 -2.96 9.25
N HIS A 116 8.33 -1.82 8.55
CA HIS A 116 8.59 -1.75 7.11
C HIS A 116 9.97 -2.30 6.75
N ALA A 117 11.00 -1.90 7.49
CA ALA A 117 12.38 -2.27 7.20
C ALA A 117 12.61 -3.78 7.39
N GLU A 118 11.96 -4.39 8.37
CA GLU A 118 12.03 -5.84 8.58
C GLU A 118 11.23 -6.60 7.50
N ALA A 119 10.04 -6.12 7.14
CA ALA A 119 9.26 -6.73 6.06
C ALA A 119 10.01 -6.69 4.71
N ASP A 120 10.68 -5.57 4.39
CA ASP A 120 11.52 -5.41 3.20
C ASP A 120 12.71 -6.40 3.18
N ALA A 121 13.31 -6.69 4.35
CA ALA A 121 14.37 -7.68 4.46
C ALA A 121 13.88 -9.13 4.24
N LEU A 122 12.61 -9.41 4.58
CA LEU A 122 12.04 -10.76 4.54
C LEU A 122 11.32 -11.07 3.21
N GLU A 123 10.71 -10.08 2.56
CA GLU A 123 9.79 -10.30 1.44
C GLU A 123 10.42 -11.03 0.26
N HIS A 124 11.73 -10.88 0.04
CA HIS A 124 12.42 -11.51 -1.08
C HIS A 124 12.85 -12.95 -0.82
N VAL A 125 12.86 -13.39 0.44
CA VAL A 125 13.42 -14.69 0.85
C VAL A 125 12.35 -15.68 1.31
N VAL A 126 11.18 -15.21 1.73
CA VAL A 126 10.08 -16.09 2.14
C VAL A 126 9.38 -16.74 0.96
N SER A 127 8.92 -17.97 1.16
CA SER A 127 8.15 -18.72 0.15
C SER A 127 6.68 -18.28 0.09
N ASP A 128 6.02 -18.44 -1.06
CA ASP A 128 4.58 -18.20 -1.21
C ASP A 128 3.75 -19.02 -0.21
N ARG A 129 4.14 -20.27 0.05
CA ARG A 129 3.49 -21.14 1.04
C ARG A 129 3.55 -20.53 2.46
N PHE A 130 4.66 -19.90 2.83
CA PHE A 130 4.80 -19.27 4.14
C PHE A 130 3.88 -18.06 4.26
N VAL A 131 3.82 -17.23 3.22
CA VAL A 131 2.96 -16.04 3.16
C VAL A 131 1.48 -16.44 3.19
N ASP A 132 1.08 -17.46 2.43
CA ASP A 132 -0.29 -18.00 2.44
C ASP A 132 -0.68 -18.52 3.84
N ALA A 133 0.26 -19.15 4.56
CA ALA A 133 0.01 -19.62 5.92
C ALA A 133 -0.13 -18.45 6.91
N LEU A 134 0.68 -17.38 6.76
CA LEU A 134 0.53 -16.16 7.56
C LEU A 134 -0.79 -15.45 7.30
N ASP A 135 -1.20 -15.34 6.03
CA ASP A 135 -2.48 -14.73 5.66
C ASP A 135 -3.67 -15.43 6.32
N GLY A 136 -3.69 -16.77 6.29
CA GLY A 136 -4.71 -17.56 6.98
C GLY A 136 -4.62 -17.47 8.51
N PHE A 137 -3.41 -17.43 9.06
CA PHE A 137 -3.19 -17.25 10.50
C PHE A 137 -3.69 -15.89 11.02
N LEU A 138 -3.59 -14.84 10.19
CA LEU A 138 -4.04 -13.48 10.50
C LEU A 138 -5.53 -13.24 10.20
N ASP A 139 -6.29 -14.30 9.87
CA ASP A 139 -7.70 -14.23 9.46
C ASP A 139 -7.93 -13.31 8.24
N HIS A 140 -7.08 -13.45 7.23
CA HIS A 140 -7.17 -12.74 5.94
C HIS A 140 -7.31 -11.21 6.07
N PRO A 141 -6.31 -10.52 6.64
CA PRO A 141 -6.38 -9.09 6.88
C PRO A 141 -6.56 -8.31 5.57
N ARG A 142 -7.37 -7.25 5.62
CA ARG A 142 -7.67 -6.39 4.46
C ARG A 142 -6.78 -5.16 4.36
N ARG A 143 -6.06 -4.82 5.42
CA ARG A 143 -5.15 -3.66 5.51
C ARG A 143 -3.92 -4.01 6.31
N ASP A 144 -2.80 -3.38 5.97
CA ASP A 144 -1.56 -3.45 6.72
C ASP A 144 -1.62 -2.59 8.00
N PRO A 145 -0.55 -2.57 8.84
CA PRO A 145 -0.52 -1.73 10.05
C PRO A 145 -0.62 -0.23 9.78
N HIS A 146 -0.33 0.22 8.56
CA HIS A 146 -0.33 1.62 8.14
C HIS A 146 -1.68 2.02 7.54
N GLY A 147 -2.56 1.04 7.32
CA GLY A 147 -3.92 1.19 6.79
C GLY A 147 -4.01 0.99 5.28
N ASP A 148 -2.90 0.78 4.57
CA ASP A 148 -2.98 0.54 3.13
C ASP A 148 -3.65 -0.81 2.84
N PRO A 149 -4.48 -0.89 1.77
CA PRO A 149 -5.22 -2.10 1.44
C PRO A 149 -4.28 -3.25 1.06
N ILE A 150 -4.53 -4.45 1.56
CA ILE A 150 -3.80 -5.65 1.14
C ILE A 150 -4.45 -6.13 -0.16
N PRO A 151 -3.72 -6.20 -1.30
CA PRO A 151 -4.28 -6.76 -2.51
C PRO A 151 -4.78 -8.18 -2.27
N THR A 152 -5.91 -8.56 -2.86
CA THR A 152 -6.42 -9.93 -2.81
C THR A 152 -5.52 -10.89 -3.60
N ARG A 153 -5.78 -12.21 -3.50
CA ARG A 153 -4.97 -13.23 -4.21
C ARG A 153 -5.05 -13.07 -5.74
N ASP A 154 -6.18 -12.62 -6.26
CA ASP A 154 -6.40 -12.29 -7.67
C ASP A 154 -5.89 -10.88 -8.06
N GLY A 155 -5.27 -10.16 -7.12
CA GLY A 155 -4.60 -8.88 -7.37
C GLY A 155 -5.53 -7.67 -7.35
N HIS A 156 -6.76 -7.81 -6.86
CA HIS A 156 -7.66 -6.68 -6.68
C HIS A 156 -7.24 -5.86 -5.45
N LEU A 157 -7.11 -4.54 -5.62
CA LEU A 157 -6.83 -3.60 -4.55
C LEU A 157 -8.07 -2.74 -4.29
N ASP A 158 -8.59 -2.76 -3.07
CA ASP A 158 -9.74 -1.93 -2.70
C ASP A 158 -9.37 -0.44 -2.79
N HIS A 159 -10.16 0.33 -3.55
CA HIS A 159 -10.02 1.78 -3.56
C HIS A 159 -10.67 2.37 -2.29
N LEU A 160 -9.89 3.10 -1.49
CA LEU A 160 -10.41 3.84 -0.34
C LEU A 160 -10.75 5.28 -0.75
N PRO A 161 -12.01 5.72 -0.64
CA PRO A 161 -12.39 7.11 -0.89
C PRO A 161 -11.93 7.99 0.28
N ASP A 162 -10.64 8.30 0.31
CA ASP A 162 -10.00 9.12 1.33
C ASP A 162 -9.35 10.39 0.72
N ILE A 163 -9.16 11.40 1.54
CA ILE A 163 -8.44 12.63 1.20
C ILE A 163 -7.30 12.87 2.19
N PRO A 164 -6.25 13.62 1.83
CA PRO A 164 -5.23 14.02 2.80
C PRO A 164 -5.86 14.83 3.94
N LEU A 165 -5.40 14.65 5.18
CA LEU A 165 -5.87 15.41 6.34
C LEU A 165 -5.62 16.91 6.16
N ASP A 166 -4.53 17.28 5.49
CA ASP A 166 -4.25 18.67 5.13
C ASP A 166 -5.22 19.25 4.09
N ARG A 167 -6.15 18.46 3.53
CA ARG A 167 -7.24 18.94 2.66
C ARG A 167 -8.63 18.90 3.31
N VAL A 168 -8.74 18.36 4.53
CA VAL A 168 -10.01 18.37 5.27
C VAL A 168 -10.30 19.81 5.74
N PRO A 169 -11.47 20.40 5.44
CA PRO A 169 -11.79 21.76 5.84
C PRO A 169 -11.90 21.90 7.36
N GLU A 170 -11.76 23.13 7.86
CA GLU A 170 -12.03 23.44 9.28
C GLU A 170 -13.48 23.07 9.64
N GLY A 171 -13.67 22.45 10.81
CA GLY A 171 -14.92 21.82 11.23
C GLY A 171 -15.21 20.47 10.57
N GLY A 172 -14.37 20.01 9.64
CA GLY A 172 -14.49 18.68 9.02
C GLY A 172 -14.02 17.58 9.96
N ALA A 173 -14.78 16.50 10.05
CA ALA A 173 -14.46 15.31 10.85
C ALA A 173 -14.46 14.04 10.00
N GLY A 174 -13.70 13.04 10.43
CA GLY A 174 -13.65 11.76 9.76
C GLY A 174 -12.82 10.72 10.51
N VAL A 175 -12.49 9.65 9.82
CA VAL A 175 -11.67 8.55 10.36
C VAL A 175 -10.38 8.46 9.58
N VAL A 176 -9.25 8.40 10.28
CA VAL A 176 -7.95 8.13 9.68
C VAL A 176 -7.99 6.76 9.01
N THR A 177 -7.76 6.74 7.71
CA THR A 177 -7.76 5.50 6.93
C THR A 177 -6.37 4.95 6.77
N ARG A 178 -5.39 5.83 6.49
CA ARG A 178 -4.02 5.45 6.16
C ARG A 178 -3.02 6.48 6.62
N VAL A 179 -1.81 6.03 6.91
CA VAL A 179 -0.67 6.89 7.22
C VAL A 179 0.52 6.47 6.36
N SER A 180 1.15 7.43 5.71
CA SER A 180 2.35 7.19 4.89
C SER A 180 3.52 6.77 5.77
N ASP A 181 4.22 5.72 5.34
CA ASP A 181 5.38 5.12 6.01
C ASP A 181 6.75 5.59 5.49
N ARG A 182 6.73 6.55 4.57
CA ARG A 182 7.94 7.08 3.91
C ARG A 182 8.93 7.79 4.84
N ASP A 183 8.50 8.22 6.02
CA ASP A 183 9.34 8.95 6.97
C ASP A 183 9.11 8.41 8.39
N ASN A 184 10.08 7.67 8.91
CA ASN A 184 10.03 7.05 10.23
C ASN A 184 9.91 8.09 11.36
N SER A 185 10.47 9.30 11.19
CA SER A 185 10.35 10.35 12.20
C SER A 185 8.92 10.90 12.28
N VAL A 186 8.26 11.02 11.12
CA VAL A 186 6.85 11.39 11.01
C VAL A 186 5.97 10.27 11.58
N LEU A 187 6.20 9.01 11.20
CA LEU A 187 5.46 7.86 11.75
C LEU A 187 5.56 7.78 13.27
N ARG A 188 6.76 7.95 13.82
CA ARG A 188 6.99 7.94 15.28
C ARG A 188 6.23 9.06 15.98
N HIS A 189 6.28 10.27 15.44
CA HIS A 189 5.52 11.40 15.98
C HIS A 189 4.01 11.15 15.93
N LEU A 190 3.50 10.63 14.81
CA LEU A 190 2.08 10.29 14.64
C LEU A 190 1.64 9.19 15.62
N ALA A 191 2.46 8.17 15.83
CA ALA A 191 2.26 7.13 16.83
C ALA A 191 2.16 7.70 18.25
N GLU A 192 3.05 8.62 18.64
CA GLU A 192 3.10 9.25 19.96
C GLU A 192 1.84 10.08 20.26
N ILE A 193 1.34 10.84 19.28
CA ILE A 193 0.11 11.63 19.45
C ILE A 193 -1.16 10.76 19.36
N GLY A 194 -1.03 9.52 18.87
CA GLY A 194 -2.11 8.56 18.70
C GLY A 194 -2.88 8.71 17.39
N LEU A 195 -2.32 9.37 16.38
CA LEU A 195 -2.96 9.57 15.07
C LEU A 195 -2.63 8.37 14.18
N ARG A 196 -3.41 7.30 14.34
CA ARG A 196 -3.24 6.00 13.70
C ARG A 196 -4.45 5.65 12.82
N PRO A 197 -4.33 4.66 11.91
CA PRO A 197 -5.51 4.08 11.25
C PRO A 197 -6.64 3.78 12.23
N ASP A 198 -7.87 4.00 11.77
CA ASP A 198 -9.13 3.88 12.52
C ASP A 198 -9.34 4.92 13.64
N SER A 199 -8.42 5.86 13.84
CA SER A 199 -8.61 6.94 14.81
C SER A 199 -9.62 7.99 14.28
N PRO A 200 -10.62 8.40 15.08
CA PRO A 200 -11.46 9.53 14.73
C PRO A 200 -10.65 10.84 14.84
N VAL A 201 -10.82 11.73 13.87
CA VAL A 201 -10.12 13.01 13.82
C VAL A 201 -11.03 14.12 13.31
N GLU A 202 -10.94 15.29 13.92
CA GLU A 202 -11.63 16.51 13.47
C GLU A 202 -10.61 17.63 13.29
N VAL A 203 -10.74 18.41 12.22
CA VAL A 203 -9.93 19.61 12.00
C VAL A 203 -10.56 20.79 12.72
N VAL A 204 -9.95 21.20 13.83
CA VAL A 204 -10.46 22.29 14.69
C VAL A 204 -10.08 23.65 14.12
N SER A 205 -8.86 23.80 13.62
CA SER A 205 -8.41 25.06 13.03
C SER A 205 -7.31 24.87 12.00
N ARG A 206 -7.28 25.76 11.01
CA ARG A 206 -6.25 25.76 9.96
C ARG A 206 -5.53 27.10 9.89
N GLN A 207 -4.32 27.15 10.46
CA GLN A 207 -3.47 28.33 10.42
C GLN A 207 -2.49 28.22 9.25
N ILE A 208 -3.00 28.40 8.03
CA ILE A 208 -2.29 28.13 6.77
C ILE A 208 -0.98 28.92 6.70
N GLU A 209 -0.98 30.18 7.15
CA GLU A 209 0.19 31.07 7.14
C GLU A 209 1.30 30.58 8.06
N LEU A 210 0.95 29.86 9.13
CA LEU A 210 1.89 29.29 10.09
C LEU A 210 2.26 27.84 9.75
N GLY A 211 1.61 27.23 8.75
CA GLY A 211 1.82 25.84 8.39
C GLY A 211 1.38 24.85 9.47
N ILE A 212 0.36 25.21 10.27
CA ILE A 212 -0.14 24.40 11.39
C ILE A 212 -1.63 24.11 11.20
N ILE A 213 -1.99 22.84 11.40
CA ILE A 213 -3.37 22.37 11.47
C ILE A 213 -3.59 21.83 12.88
N THR A 214 -4.59 22.34 13.59
CA THR A 214 -4.98 21.79 14.89
C THR A 214 -6.06 20.75 14.69
N VAL A 215 -5.82 19.54 15.16
CA VAL A 215 -6.80 18.46 15.12
C VAL A 215 -7.30 18.10 16.51
N ALA A 216 -8.59 17.79 16.63
CA ALA A 216 -9.13 17.12 17.82
C ALA A 216 -8.95 15.61 17.63
N LEU A 217 -8.26 15.01 18.59
CA LEU A 217 -7.94 13.58 18.62
C LEU A 217 -8.04 13.10 20.07
N HIS A 218 -8.87 12.09 20.33
CA HIS A 218 -9.15 11.60 21.70
C HIS A 218 -9.56 12.72 22.68
N GLY A 219 -10.36 13.70 22.22
CA GLY A 219 -10.79 14.84 23.03
C GLY A 219 -9.71 15.89 23.33
N ARG A 220 -8.52 15.78 22.72
CA ARG A 220 -7.42 16.74 22.86
C ARG A 220 -7.20 17.50 21.57
N ALA A 221 -6.96 18.80 21.65
CA ALA A 221 -6.51 19.61 20.52
C ALA A 221 -4.99 19.49 20.38
N ILE A 222 -4.54 18.99 19.22
CA ILE A 222 -3.12 18.70 18.94
C ILE A 222 -2.71 19.48 17.69
N PRO A 223 -1.71 20.37 17.77
CA PRO A 223 -1.16 21.03 16.59
C PRO A 223 -0.29 20.06 15.80
N VAL A 224 -0.52 20.00 14.50
CA VAL A 224 0.20 19.14 13.54
C VAL A 224 0.69 20.01 12.39
N GLY A 225 1.96 19.89 12.01
CA GLY A 225 2.49 20.61 10.86
C GLY A 225 1.84 20.15 9.55
N THR A 226 1.63 21.06 8.60
CA THR A 226 1.00 20.74 7.30
C THR A 226 1.66 19.55 6.58
N PRO A 227 3.01 19.43 6.52
CA PRO A 227 3.64 18.26 5.90
C PRO A 227 3.30 16.92 6.59
N VAL A 228 3.19 16.93 7.92
CA VAL A 228 2.80 15.74 8.70
C VAL A 228 1.33 15.41 8.45
N ALA A 229 0.45 16.41 8.39
CA ALA A 229 -0.96 16.21 8.06
C ALA A 229 -1.14 15.67 6.62
N ALA A 230 -0.32 16.11 5.66
CA ALA A 230 -0.37 15.61 4.29
C ALA A 230 0.00 14.11 4.17
N ALA A 231 0.73 13.56 5.15
CA ALA A 231 1.07 12.14 5.25
C ALA A 231 -0.10 11.27 5.77
N VAL A 232 -1.18 11.88 6.27
CA VAL A 232 -2.34 11.17 6.84
C VAL A 232 -3.52 11.26 5.89
N ARG A 233 -4.20 10.14 5.66
CA ARG A 233 -5.42 10.04 4.84
C ARG A 233 -6.63 9.88 5.74
N VAL A 234 -7.70 10.60 5.43
CA VAL A 234 -8.94 10.64 6.20
C VAL A 234 -10.12 10.37 5.28
N ARG A 235 -11.03 9.49 5.71
CA ARG A 235 -12.36 9.37 5.13
C ARG A 235 -13.29 10.31 5.87
N VAL A 236 -13.79 11.31 5.16
CA VAL A 236 -14.83 12.22 5.65
C VAL A 236 -16.18 11.60 5.27
N PRO A 237 -17.11 11.39 6.21
CA PRO A 237 -18.45 10.92 5.90
C PRO A 237 -19.09 11.88 4.90
N SER A 238 -19.62 11.33 3.81
CA SER A 238 -20.53 12.11 2.97
C SER A 238 -21.83 12.27 3.76
N GLY A 239 -22.52 13.42 3.66
CA GLY A 239 -23.78 13.65 4.39
C GLY A 239 -24.87 12.57 4.16
N ASP A 240 -24.71 11.73 3.13
CA ASP A 240 -25.61 10.63 2.76
C ASP A 240 -25.28 9.28 3.46
N ASP A 241 -24.12 9.11 4.09
CA ASP A 241 -23.73 7.84 4.75
C ASP A 241 -24.37 7.63 6.14
N SER A 242 -25.18 8.59 6.60
CA SER A 242 -25.82 8.58 7.93
C SER A 242 -27.21 7.93 7.97
N ALA A 243 -27.72 7.44 6.84
CA ALA A 243 -29.09 6.95 6.72
C ALA A 243 -29.27 5.42 6.71
N ASP A 244 -28.21 4.63 6.45
CA ASP A 244 -28.37 3.18 6.22
C ASP A 244 -28.21 2.28 7.46
N ASP A 245 -27.81 2.82 8.62
CA ASP A 245 -27.68 2.04 9.87
C ASP A 245 -28.86 2.21 10.85
N ALA A 246 -29.96 2.82 10.38
CA ALA A 246 -31.14 3.09 11.20
C ALA A 246 -32.44 2.51 10.61
N ASP A 247 -32.39 1.29 10.07
CA ASP A 247 -33.61 0.49 9.83
C ASP A 247 -33.34 -1.01 10.01
N ASP A 248 -33.18 -1.43 11.27
CA ASP A 248 -33.61 -2.78 11.65
C ASP A 248 -34.69 -2.63 12.73
N GLY A 249 -35.87 -2.27 12.23
CA GLY A 249 -37.09 -2.04 12.98
C GLY A 249 -37.53 -3.27 13.78
N ALA A 250 -37.72 -3.01 15.07
CA ALA A 250 -38.84 -3.48 15.87
C ALA A 250 -39.92 -4.27 15.11
N GLY A 251 -40.03 -5.56 15.41
CA GLY A 251 -41.17 -6.39 15.03
C GLY A 251 -41.25 -7.65 15.90
N GLY A 252 -42.04 -7.61 16.98
CA GLY A 252 -42.19 -8.77 17.85
C GLY A 252 -43.16 -8.54 19.01
N ASP A 253 -44.42 -8.32 18.65
CA ASP A 253 -45.52 -8.04 19.56
C ASP A 253 -45.89 -9.21 20.49
N VAL A 254 -46.25 -8.82 21.72
CA VAL A 254 -47.00 -9.46 22.80
C VAL A 254 -47.62 -10.85 22.55
N ARG A 255 -47.33 -11.79 23.47
CA ARG A 255 -48.30 -12.81 23.89
C ARG A 255 -48.44 -12.82 25.41
N THR A 256 -49.61 -12.36 25.85
CA THR A 256 -50.16 -12.56 27.19
C THR A 256 -50.56 -14.02 27.38
N SER A 257 -50.27 -14.61 28.55
CA SER A 257 -50.97 -15.78 29.07
C SER A 257 -50.91 -15.73 30.60
N SER A 258 -52.10 -15.56 31.18
CA SER A 258 -52.40 -15.47 32.62
C SER A 258 -52.09 -16.77 33.39
N PRO A 259 -51.94 -16.72 34.72
CA PRO A 259 -51.82 -17.91 35.56
C PRO A 259 -53.21 -18.46 35.93
N GLY A 260 -53.31 -19.79 35.95
CA GLY A 260 -54.41 -20.58 36.52
C GLY A 260 -53.85 -21.90 37.04
#